data_AF-A0A256WKS0-F1
#
_entry.id   AF-A0A256WKS0-F1
#
_cell.length_a   1.000
_cell.length_b   1.000
_cell.length_c   1.000
_cell.angle_alpha   90.00
_cell.angle_beta   90.00
_cell.angle_gamma   90.00
#
_symmetry.space_group_name_H-M   'P 1'
#
loop_
_entity.id
_entity.type
_entity.pdbx_description
1 polymer ?
#
loop_
_entity_poly.entity_id
_entity_poly.type
_entity_poly.pdbx_seq_one_letter_code
_entity_poly.pdbx_strand_id
1 'polypeptide(L)' 'MQGAEVEMEGFLSNYKEVNGMVVPHYIENRMNGEVMSSVTIESIVFDEDIDADLFKKPVAPAAPATPEMPKK' A
#
# COMPACT_ATOMS: atom_id res chain seq x y z
N MET A 1 -11.83 -9.84 18.54
CA MET A 1 -12.00 -8.38 18.58
C MET A 1 -13.18 -8.04 17.69
N GLN A 2 -14.31 -7.67 18.29
CA GLN A 2 -15.43 -7.09 17.54
C GLN A 2 -14.98 -5.73 17.01
N GLY A 3 -15.34 -5.41 15.76
CA GLY A 3 -14.87 -4.22 15.05
C GLY A 3 -15.24 -2.94 15.80
N ALA A 4 -14.23 -2.27 16.35
CA ALA A 4 -14.34 -0.91 16.82
C ALA A 4 -14.01 0.00 15.63
N GLU A 5 -14.91 0.94 15.34
CA GLU A 5 -14.59 2.04 14.44
C GLU A 5 -13.56 2.93 15.13
N VAL A 6 -12.47 3.24 14.43
CA VAL A 6 -11.40 4.09 14.91
C VAL A 6 -11.32 5.28 13.95
N GLU A 7 -11.51 6.48 14.50
CA GLU A 7 -11.38 7.72 13.76
C GLU A 7 -9.92 8.18 13.79
N MET A 8 -9.39 8.52 12.62
CA MET A 8 -8.02 8.98 12.43
C MET A 8 -8.02 10.24 11.57
N GLU A 9 -7.16 11.18 11.92
CA GLU A 9 -6.94 12.41 11.18
C GLU A 9 -5.64 12.32 10.38
N GLY A 10 -5.71 12.53 9.07
CA GLY A 10 -4.54 12.54 8.18
C GLY A 10 -4.09 13.97 7.87
N PHE A 11 -2.82 14.27 8.11
CA PHE A 11 -2.18 15.55 7.82
C PHE A 11 -1.15 15.36 6.70
N LEU A 12 -1.33 16.10 5.61
CA LEU A 12 -0.43 16.09 4.46
C LEU A 12 0.38 17.39 4.45
N SER A 13 1.71 17.29 4.37
CA SER A 13 2.59 18.46 4.39
C SER A 13 3.86 18.24 3.56
N ASN A 14 4.79 19.20 3.62
CA ASN A 14 6.03 19.22 2.84
C ASN A 14 5.76 19.06 1.33
N TYR A 15 4.86 19.90 0.81
CA TYR A 15 4.49 19.86 -0.60
C TYR A 15 5.66 20.31 -1.47
N LYS A 16 5.88 19.58 -2.56
CA LYS A 16 6.89 19.92 -3.56
C LYS A 16 6.30 19.73 -4.94
N GLU A 17 6.85 20.46 -5.91
CA GLU A 17 6.52 20.29 -7.31
C GLU A 17 7.34 19.13 -7.91
N VAL A 18 6.65 18.18 -8.53
CA VAL A 18 7.24 17.03 -9.23
C VAL A 18 6.48 16.87 -10.56
N ASN A 19 7.19 16.98 -11.69
CA ASN A 19 6.60 16.97 -13.04
C ASN A 19 5.40 17.94 -13.20
N GLY A 20 5.49 19.15 -12.65
CA GLY A 20 4.43 20.16 -12.72
C GLY A 20 3.23 19.92 -11.81
N MET A 21 3.27 18.88 -10.96
CA MET A 21 2.24 18.57 -9.97
C MET A 21 2.75 18.85 -8.56
N VAL A 22 1.94 19.52 -7.74
CA VAL A 22 2.26 19.76 -6.34
C VAL A 22 1.78 18.58 -5.50
N VAL A 23 2.73 17.88 -4.86
CA VAL A 23 2.47 16.64 -4.12
C VAL A 23 3.08 16.66 -2.71
N PRO A 24 2.40 16.09 -1.70
CA PRO A 24 2.92 16.03 -0.33
C PRO A 24 4.06 15.02 -0.22
N HIS A 25 5.14 15.37 0.47
CA HIS A 25 6.24 14.45 0.80
C HIS A 25 6.24 13.99 2.26
N TYR A 26 5.26 14.44 3.06
CA TYR A 26 5.10 14.01 4.43
C TYR A 26 3.62 13.77 4.75
N ILE A 27 3.36 12.64 5.39
CA ILE A 27 2.03 12.22 5.83
C ILE A 27 2.14 11.91 7.32
N GLU A 28 1.21 12.44 8.10
CA GLU A 28 1.11 12.18 9.53
C GLU A 28 -0.32 11.79 9.87
N ASN A 29 -0.49 10.63 10.50
CA ASN A 29 -1.80 10.19 10.95
C ASN A 29 -1.88 10.30 12.47
N ARG A 30 -2.93 10.95 12.94
CA ARG A 30 -3.22 11.15 14.36
C ARG A 30 -4.48 10.42 14.78
N MET A 31 -4.51 9.98 16.02
CA MET A 31 -5.70 9.44 16.67
C MET A 31 -5.85 10.16 18.01
N ASN A 32 -7.02 10.76 18.26
CA ASN A 32 -7.26 11.59 19.44
C ASN A 32 -6.21 12.72 19.62
N GLY A 33 -5.73 13.29 18.50
CA GLY A 33 -4.73 14.35 18.49
C GLY A 33 -3.27 13.90 18.68
N GLU A 34 -3.02 12.63 18.97
CA GLU A 34 -1.68 12.07 19.14
C GLU A 34 -1.18 11.42 17.84
N VAL A 35 0.09 11.61 17.50
CA VAL A 35 0.70 11.05 16.28
C VAL A 35 0.87 9.54 16.43
N MET A 36 0.14 8.78 15.63
CA MET A 36 0.20 7.32 15.61
C MET A 36 1.18 6.79 14.57
N SER A 37 1.30 7.48 13.43
CA SER A 37 2.26 7.14 12.38
C SER A 37 2.65 8.37 11.58
N SER A 38 3.88 8.37 11.08
CA SER A 38 4.35 9.33 10.10
C SER A 38 5.08 8.62 8.98
N VAL A 39 4.95 9.15 7.77
CA VAL A 39 5.57 8.65 6.55
C VAL A 39 6.25 9.82 5.87
N THR A 40 7.56 9.69 5.63
CA THR A 40 8.32 10.60 4.78
C THR A 40 8.54 9.94 3.43
N ILE A 41 8.17 10.64 2.36
CA ILE A 41 8.39 10.20 0.99
C ILE A 41 9.67 10.85 0.49
N GLU A 42 10.66 10.03 0.15
CA GLU A 42 11.97 10.51 -0.30
C GLU A 42 11.98 10.88 -1.79
N SER A 43 11.27 10.10 -2.62
CA SER A 43 11.23 10.27 -4.06
C SER A 43 9.83 9.94 -4.62
N ILE A 44 9.42 10.71 -5.62
CA ILE A 44 8.20 10.49 -6.40
C ILE A 44 8.60 10.62 -7.88
N VAL A 45 8.25 9.60 -8.65
CA VAL A 45 8.47 9.56 -10.11
C VAL A 45 7.12 9.31 -10.77
N PHE A 46 6.82 10.09 -11.80
CA PHE A 46 5.63 9.90 -12.64
C PHE A 46 6.03 9.32 -13.99
N ASP A 47 5.10 8.59 -14.59
CA ASP A 47 5.25 7.99 -15.92
C ASP A 47 6.49 7.09 -16.03
N GLU A 48 6.87 6.44 -14.92
CA GLU A 48 7.90 5.40 -14.94
C GLU A 48 7.38 4.17 -15.69
N ASP A 49 8.22 3.60 -16.55
CA ASP A 49 7.90 2.36 -17.26
C ASP A 49 8.02 1.18 -16.28
N ILE A 50 6.87 0.76 -15.74
CA ILE A 50 6.77 -0.31 -14.74
C ILE A 50 6.31 -1.60 -15.43
N ASP A 51 7.02 -2.70 -15.16
CA ASP A 51 6.68 -4.03 -15.68
C ASP A 51 5.26 -4.46 -15.25
N ALA A 52 4.43 -4.82 -16.23
CA ALA A 52 3.06 -5.30 -16.00
C ALA A 52 3.01 -6.56 -15.12
N ASP A 53 4.10 -7.34 -15.07
CA ASP A 53 4.20 -8.54 -14.26
C ASP A 53 4.13 -8.24 -12.76
N LEU A 54 4.50 -7.03 -12.31
CA LEU A 54 4.38 -6.59 -10.91
C LEU A 54 2.93 -6.55 -10.42
N PHE A 55 1.98 -6.39 -11.35
CA PHE A 55 0.55 -6.32 -11.04
C PHE A 55 -0.16 -7.65 -11.32
N LYS A 56 0.54 -8.66 -11.85
CA LYS A 56 -0.03 -9.99 -12.01
C LYS A 56 -0.20 -10.63 -10.64
N LYS A 57 -1.33 -11.31 -10.45
CA LYS A 57 -1.57 -12.11 -9.25
C LYS A 57 -0.42 -13.11 -9.09
N PRO A 58 0.23 -13.17 -7.91
CA PRO A 58 1.26 -14.17 -7.66
C PRO A 58 0.69 -15.55 -7.94
N VAL A 59 1.38 -16.34 -8.77
CA VAL A 59 1.02 -17.73 -8.97
C VAL A 59 1.35 -18.45 -7.66
N ALA A 60 0.35 -19.06 -7.04
CA ALA A 60 0.62 -19.94 -5.91
C ALA A 60 1.61 -21.01 -6.40
N PRO A 61 2.71 -21.29 -5.66
CA PRO A 61 3.59 -22.39 -6.02
C PRO A 61 2.72 -23.64 -6.19
N ALA A 62 2.91 -24.34 -7.30
CA ALA A 62 2.07 -25.47 -7.68
C ALA A 62 1.94 -26.42 -6.49
N ALA A 63 0.71 -26.60 -5.98
CA ALA A 63 0.45 -27.61 -4.98
C ALA A 63 0.91 -28.96 -5.56
N PRO A 64 1.67 -29.78 -4.82
CA PRO A 64 2.02 -31.11 -5.29
C PRO A 64 0.72 -31.85 -5.60
N ALA A 65 0.62 -32.41 -6.81
CA ALA A 65 -0.56 -33.10 -7.28
C ALA A 65 -0.98 -34.17 -6.26
N THR A 66 -2.11 -33.95 -5.60
CA THR A 66 -2.72 -34.98 -4.77
C THR A 66 -3.10 -36.14 -5.71
N PRO A 67 -2.57 -37.36 -5.53
CA PRO A 67 -2.99 -38.49 -6.34
C PRO A 67 -4.49 -38.70 -6.12
N GLU A 68 -5.24 -38.64 -7.22
CA GLU A 68 -6.67 -38.88 -7.27
C GLU A 68 -6.97 -40.27 -6.69
N MET A 69 -7.68 -40.33 -5.55
CA MET A 69 -8.09 -41.61 -4.98
C MET A 69 -9.16 -42.25 -5.89
N PRO A 70 -9.04 -43.54 -6.25
CA PRO A 70 -10.02 -44.20 -7.08
C PRO A 70 -11.35 -44.29 -6.31
N LYS A 71 -12.42 -43.75 -6.90
CA LYS A 71 -13.79 -43.96 -6.43
C LYS A 71 -14.10 -45.45 -6.50
N LYS A 72 -14.53 -46.05 -5.38
CA LYS A 72 -15.18 -47.36 -5.31
C LYS A 72 -16.62 -47.19 -4.88
#